data_AF-A0A077KN28-F1
#
_entry.id   AF-A0A077KN28-F1
#
_cell.length_a   1.000
_cell.length_b   1.000
_cell.length_c   1.000
_cell.angle_alpha   90.00
_cell.angle_beta   90.00
_cell.angle_gamma   90.00
#
_symmetry.space_group_name_H-M   'P 1'
#
loop_
_entity.id
_entity.type
_entity.pdbx_description
1 polymer ?
#
loop_
_entity_poly.entity_id
_entity_poly.type
_entity_poly.pdbx_seq_one_letter_code
_entity_poly.pdbx_strand_id
1 'polypeptide(L)'
;MKNKTVFTFIFCLLILFSCKTNRKVVNEEILASNSFDKTNYYQYISNDIFHYTNSKQQVKSFKPILFTNVKPVGNSQNIPEKIFAVRLNNDSKRARNYFYNDLNGRAVSYIKNNNELIFRDYYQDYTADNTSEKNINKPRNIAELIDYFKSKNLKYRVVRNVDPLANIPDSIDDQKKALIKSTITSKTYDVLINEKQLYRITLDLNFCKSQLYYRQSDTINDLSRIVTGFFR
;
A
#
# COMPACT_ATOMS: atom_id res chain seq x y z
N MET A 1 40.92 -4.52 -43.02
CA MET A 1 40.04 -5.37 -42.19
C MET A 1 39.83 -4.90 -40.73
N LYS A 2 40.39 -3.77 -40.27
CA LYS A 2 40.26 -3.32 -38.85
C LYS A 2 38.99 -2.51 -38.52
N ASN A 3 38.31 -1.90 -39.50
CA ASN A 3 37.20 -0.98 -39.23
C ASN A 3 35.83 -1.66 -39.01
N LYS A 4 35.63 -2.89 -39.51
CA LYS A 4 34.36 -3.63 -39.33
C LYS A 4 34.17 -4.16 -37.89
N THR A 5 35.27 -4.48 -37.21
CA THR A 5 35.23 -5.02 -35.84
C THR A 5 34.86 -3.94 -34.81
N VAL A 6 35.34 -2.70 -35.01
CA VAL A 6 35.03 -1.57 -34.10
C VAL A 6 33.56 -1.16 -34.19
N PHE A 7 32.98 -1.15 -35.40
CA PHE A 7 31.57 -0.82 -35.60
C PHE A 7 30.63 -1.84 -34.96
N THR A 8 30.99 -3.12 -35.01
CA THR A 8 30.21 -4.21 -34.38
C THR A 8 30.25 -4.12 -32.85
N PHE A 9 31.39 -3.72 -32.28
CA PHE A 9 31.55 -3.55 -30.83
C PHE A 9 30.77 -2.35 -30.28
N ILE A 10 30.76 -1.21 -30.99
CA ILE A 10 29.98 -0.02 -30.63
C ILE A 10 28.47 -0.28 -30.73
N PHE A 11 28.03 -1.02 -31.76
CA PHE A 11 26.62 -1.39 -31.91
C PHE A 11 26.14 -2.34 -30.80
N CYS A 12 26.96 -3.31 -30.39
CA CYS A 12 26.66 -4.16 -29.22
C CYS A 12 26.61 -3.37 -27.90
N LEU A 13 27.47 -2.35 -27.72
CA LEU A 13 27.44 -1.49 -26.53
C LEU A 13 26.12 -0.69 -26.45
N LEU A 14 25.65 -0.16 -27.58
CA LEU A 14 24.40 0.62 -27.65
C LEU A 14 23.14 -0.21 -27.37
N ILE A 15 23.16 -1.51 -27.68
CA ILE A 15 22.06 -2.42 -27.35
C ILE A 15 22.00 -2.70 -25.83
N LEU A 16 23.15 -2.76 -25.15
CA LEU A 16 23.22 -2.98 -23.70
C LEU A 16 22.78 -1.76 -22.87
N PHE A 17 22.97 -0.54 -23.37
CA PHE A 17 22.54 0.69 -22.69
C PHE A 17 21.04 1.03 -22.86
N SER A 18 20.34 0.35 -23.77
CA SER A 18 18.90 0.57 -24.01
C SER A 18 17.99 -0.36 -23.20
N CYS A 19 18.54 -1.10 -22.23
CA CYS A 19 17.74 -1.76 -21.21
C CYS A 19 17.13 -0.69 -20.27
N LYS A 20 16.10 0.02 -20.76
CA LYS A 20 15.03 0.48 -19.88
C LYS A 20 14.48 -0.80 -19.24
N THR A 21 14.94 -1.08 -18.02
CA THR A 21 14.34 -2.12 -17.18
C THR A 21 12.89 -1.73 -16.96
N ASN A 22 12.02 -2.25 -17.83
CA ASN A 22 10.58 -2.19 -17.60
C ASN A 22 10.36 -2.95 -16.30
N ARG A 23 10.13 -2.21 -15.21
CA ARG A 23 9.73 -2.78 -13.92
C ARG A 23 8.51 -3.65 -14.21
N LYS A 24 8.59 -4.94 -13.89
CA LYS A 24 7.42 -5.81 -14.02
C LYS A 24 6.33 -5.25 -13.12
N VAL A 25 5.14 -5.03 -13.67
CA VAL A 25 3.96 -4.72 -12.86
C VAL A 25 3.69 -5.96 -12.01
N VAL A 26 4.10 -5.94 -10.74
CA VAL A 26 3.84 -7.04 -9.83
C VAL A 26 2.37 -7.00 -9.46
N ASN A 27 1.68 -8.09 -9.76
CA ASN A 27 0.30 -8.29 -9.34
C ASN A 27 0.28 -8.67 -7.86
N GLU A 28 0.51 -7.68 -6.99
CA GLU A 28 0.39 -7.83 -5.55
C GLU A 28 -1.06 -8.12 -5.14
N GLU A 29 -1.23 -8.91 -4.08
CA GLU A 29 -2.54 -9.31 -3.56
C GLU A 29 -2.82 -8.65 -2.20
N ILE A 30 -4.03 -8.89 -1.68
CA ILE A 30 -4.43 -8.42 -0.33
C ILE A 30 -3.39 -8.84 0.70
N LEU A 31 -2.91 -10.08 0.63
CA LEU A 31 -1.81 -10.58 1.46
C LEU A 31 -0.51 -10.57 0.68
N ALA A 32 0.60 -10.43 1.39
CA ALA A 32 1.92 -10.50 0.79
C ALA A 32 2.28 -11.96 0.52
N SER A 33 1.83 -12.49 -0.62
CA SER A 33 2.07 -13.88 -1.03
C SER A 33 3.45 -14.08 -1.64
N ASN A 34 4.06 -13.01 -2.18
CA ASN A 34 5.40 -13.03 -2.77
C ASN A 34 6.44 -12.43 -1.84
N SER A 35 7.68 -12.93 -1.93
CA SER A 35 8.82 -12.29 -1.27
C SER A 35 9.06 -10.90 -1.87
N PHE A 36 9.37 -9.93 -1.00
CA PHE A 36 9.69 -8.58 -1.43
C PHE A 36 11.00 -8.55 -2.24
N ASP A 37 10.91 -8.03 -3.46
CA ASP A 37 12.06 -7.72 -4.29
C ASP A 37 12.02 -6.23 -4.67
N LYS A 38 13.02 -5.49 -4.19
CA LYS A 38 13.14 -4.03 -4.42
C LYS A 38 13.21 -3.66 -5.91
N THR A 39 13.68 -4.56 -6.77
CA THR A 39 13.84 -4.27 -8.22
C THR A 39 12.51 -4.09 -8.93
N ASN A 40 11.43 -4.60 -8.34
CA ASN A 40 10.07 -4.48 -8.85
C ASN A 40 9.39 -3.15 -8.49
N TYR A 41 10.03 -2.31 -7.68
CA TYR A 41 9.42 -1.11 -7.11
C TYR A 41 10.20 0.16 -7.43
N TYR A 42 9.49 1.29 -7.44
CA TYR A 42 10.10 2.61 -7.37
C TYR A 42 10.52 2.88 -5.92
N GLN A 43 11.66 3.52 -5.74
CA GLN A 43 12.21 3.84 -4.42
C GLN A 43 12.17 5.35 -4.20
N TYR A 44 11.67 5.77 -3.04
CA TYR A 44 11.63 7.17 -2.61
C TYR A 44 12.21 7.29 -1.20
N ILE A 45 13.09 8.27 -1.00
CA ILE A 45 13.70 8.54 0.29
C ILE A 45 13.04 9.80 0.85
N SER A 46 12.46 9.70 2.05
CA SER A 46 11.89 10.85 2.73
C SER A 46 12.99 11.81 3.17
N ASN A 47 12.75 13.10 2.93
CA ASN A 47 13.55 14.15 3.55
C ASN A 47 13.17 14.34 5.04
N ASP A 48 11.92 14.01 5.37
CA ASP A 48 11.36 14.14 6.72
C ASP A 48 11.76 12.97 7.61
N ILE A 49 11.94 13.29 8.89
CA ILE A 49 12.20 12.32 9.95
C ILE A 49 10.85 11.86 10.52
N PHE A 50 10.61 10.56 10.51
CA PHE A 50 9.45 9.98 11.17
C PHE A 50 9.78 9.60 12.61
N HIS A 51 8.94 10.05 13.54
CA HIS A 51 9.02 9.68 14.96
C HIS A 51 8.03 8.55 15.27
N TYR A 52 8.48 7.55 16.02
CA TYR A 52 7.67 6.39 16.38
C TYR A 52 8.01 5.91 17.79
N THR A 53 7.05 5.23 18.42
CA THR A 53 7.23 4.62 19.72
C THR A 53 7.62 3.15 19.52
N ASN A 54 8.72 2.71 20.12
CA ASN A 54 9.13 1.31 20.05
C ASN A 54 8.40 0.43 21.09
N SER A 55 8.69 -0.87 21.10
CA SER A 55 8.13 -1.83 22.06
C SER A 55 8.45 -1.53 23.54
N LYS A 56 9.46 -0.70 23.81
CA LYS A 56 9.87 -0.26 25.16
C LYS A 56 9.32 1.14 25.51
N GLN A 57 8.32 1.61 24.77
CA GLN A 57 7.71 2.94 24.92
C GLN A 57 8.70 4.12 24.74
N GLN A 58 9.83 3.89 24.08
CA GLN A 58 10.79 4.94 23.78
C GLN A 58 10.48 5.57 22.43
N VAL A 59 10.51 6.90 22.39
CA VAL A 59 10.44 7.64 21.13
C VAL A 59 11.76 7.46 20.38
N LYS A 60 11.66 6.87 19.20
CA LYS A 60 12.73 6.72 18.23
C LYS A 60 12.39 7.49 16.96
N SER A 61 13.39 7.70 16.12
CA SER A 61 13.19 8.33 14.83
C SER A 61 13.96 7.61 13.72
N PHE A 62 13.48 7.73 12.49
CA PHE A 62 14.19 7.25 11.31
C PHE A 62 13.75 8.04 10.08
N LYS A 63 14.57 7.99 9.01
CA LYS A 63 14.18 8.48 7.69
C LYS A 63 13.57 7.33 6.90
N PRO A 64 12.26 7.35 6.59
CA PRO A 64 11.63 6.26 5.88
C PRO A 64 12.11 6.19 4.43
N ILE A 65 12.33 4.95 3.98
CA ILE A 65 12.52 4.63 2.56
C ILE A 65 11.25 3.91 2.09
N LEU A 66 10.56 4.50 1.14
CA LEU A 66 9.34 3.95 0.52
C LEU A 66 9.72 3.17 -0.74
N PHE A 67 9.18 1.96 -0.86
CA PHE A 67 9.14 1.22 -2.12
C PHE A 67 7.70 1.05 -2.57
N THR A 68 7.36 1.41 -3.81
CA THR A 68 5.97 1.36 -4.28
C THR A 68 5.86 1.08 -5.77
N ASN A 69 4.69 0.60 -6.23
CA ASN A 69 4.37 0.48 -7.66
C ASN A 69 4.01 1.84 -8.29
N VAL A 70 3.87 2.90 -7.49
CA VAL A 70 3.61 4.26 -7.97
C VAL A 70 4.85 4.85 -8.63
N LYS A 71 4.69 5.31 -9.87
CA LYS A 71 5.75 5.91 -10.70
C LYS A 71 6.07 7.34 -10.24
N PRO A 72 7.24 7.88 -10.59
CA PRO A 72 7.58 9.28 -10.32
C PRO A 72 6.69 10.25 -11.10
N VAL A 73 6.46 11.44 -10.56
CA VAL A 73 5.78 12.54 -11.26
C VAL A 73 6.69 13.09 -12.36
N GLY A 74 6.23 13.01 -13.60
CA GLY A 74 6.98 13.46 -14.77
C GLY A 74 8.41 12.90 -14.80
N ASN A 75 9.40 13.80 -14.80
CA ASN A 75 10.83 13.44 -14.81
C ASN A 75 11.49 13.45 -13.41
N SER A 76 10.74 13.73 -12.35
CA SER A 76 11.28 13.81 -10.98
C SER A 76 11.44 12.43 -10.37
N GLN A 77 12.65 11.86 -10.41
CA GLN A 77 12.90 10.50 -9.89
C GLN A 77 12.58 10.34 -8.39
N ASN A 78 12.48 11.43 -7.63
CA ASN A 78 12.38 11.41 -6.17
C ASN A 78 10.98 11.74 -5.62
N ILE A 79 10.00 12.05 -6.46
CA ILE A 79 8.65 12.40 -6.03
C ILE A 79 7.66 11.44 -6.70
N PRO A 80 6.88 10.64 -5.95
CA PRO A 80 5.89 9.77 -6.54
C PRO A 80 4.72 10.58 -7.13
N GLU A 81 4.06 10.04 -8.16
CA GLU A 81 2.81 10.59 -8.66
C GLU A 81 1.73 10.49 -7.56
N LYS A 82 0.83 11.48 -7.55
CA LYS A 82 -0.29 11.47 -6.60
C LYS A 82 -1.29 10.39 -7.00
N ILE A 83 -1.76 9.64 -6.02
CA ILE A 83 -2.80 8.61 -6.20
C ILE A 83 -4.02 8.84 -5.28
N PHE A 84 -3.88 9.71 -4.27
CA PHE A 84 -4.93 10.06 -3.31
C PHE A 84 -5.16 11.58 -3.32
N ALA A 85 -6.01 12.09 -4.22
CA ALA A 85 -6.31 13.52 -4.27
C ALA A 85 -7.57 13.84 -3.44
N VAL A 86 -7.42 14.76 -2.48
CA VAL A 86 -8.49 15.17 -1.55
C VAL A 86 -9.33 16.35 -2.09
N ARG A 87 -8.90 16.99 -3.19
CA ARG A 87 -9.58 18.15 -3.80
C ARG A 87 -9.85 17.90 -5.27
N LEU A 88 -11.02 18.32 -5.77
CA LEU A 88 -11.39 18.25 -7.19
C LEU A 88 -10.71 19.39 -7.98
N ASN A 89 -9.48 19.18 -8.43
CA ASN A 89 -8.78 20.06 -9.37
C ASN A 89 -8.21 19.25 -10.57
N ASN A 90 -7.60 19.91 -11.55
CA ASN A 90 -7.02 19.20 -12.71
C ASN A 90 -5.97 18.14 -12.29
N ASP A 91 -5.20 18.41 -11.24
CA ASP A 91 -4.25 17.43 -10.69
C ASP A 91 -4.96 16.19 -10.14
N SER A 92 -6.13 16.34 -9.54
CA SER A 92 -6.95 15.22 -9.06
C SER A 92 -7.47 14.34 -10.19
N LYS A 93 -7.83 14.93 -11.33
CA LYS A 93 -8.24 14.17 -12.51
C LYS A 93 -7.07 13.37 -13.07
N ARG A 94 -5.87 13.97 -13.13
CA ARG A 94 -4.65 13.26 -13.56
C ARG A 94 -4.30 12.12 -12.60
N ALA A 95 -4.29 12.39 -11.29
CA ALA A 95 -4.02 11.41 -10.25
C ALA A 95 -4.99 10.23 -10.31
N ARG A 96 -6.29 10.52 -10.46
CA ARG A 96 -7.34 9.52 -10.58
C ARG A 96 -7.21 8.68 -11.84
N ASN A 97 -6.97 9.33 -12.99
CA ASN A 97 -6.73 8.63 -14.26
C ASN A 97 -5.51 7.71 -14.15
N TYR A 98 -4.40 8.21 -13.59
CA TYR A 98 -3.22 7.40 -13.36
C TYR A 98 -3.53 6.19 -12.46
N PHE A 99 -4.21 6.41 -11.34
CA PHE A 99 -4.54 5.36 -10.40
C PHE A 99 -5.45 4.28 -11.00
N TYR A 100 -6.50 4.64 -11.74
CA TYR A 100 -7.41 3.64 -12.30
C TYR A 100 -6.92 3.04 -13.61
N ASN A 101 -6.29 3.80 -14.49
CA ASN A 101 -5.90 3.29 -15.81
C ASN A 101 -4.53 2.63 -15.82
N ASP A 102 -3.55 3.20 -15.11
CA ASP A 102 -2.18 2.67 -15.12
C ASP A 102 -1.96 1.67 -13.98
N LEU A 103 -2.58 1.92 -12.82
CA LEU A 103 -2.44 1.09 -11.63
C LEU A 103 -3.63 0.14 -11.38
N ASN A 104 -4.67 0.18 -12.24
CA ASN A 104 -5.86 -0.66 -12.11
C ASN A 104 -6.52 -0.57 -10.73
N GLY A 105 -6.54 0.64 -10.14
CA GLY A 105 -7.09 0.89 -8.81
C GLY A 105 -6.28 0.25 -7.68
N ARG A 106 -5.01 -0.11 -7.89
CA ARG A 106 -4.18 -0.80 -6.88
C ARG A 106 -2.89 -0.04 -6.57
N ALA A 107 -2.67 0.21 -5.29
CA ALA A 107 -1.41 0.76 -4.80
C ALA A 107 -0.82 -0.17 -3.75
N VAL A 108 0.48 -0.42 -3.86
CA VAL A 108 1.25 -1.15 -2.86
C VAL A 108 2.45 -0.33 -2.46
N SER A 109 2.73 -0.29 -1.16
CA SER A 109 3.82 0.46 -0.56
C SER A 109 4.51 -0.38 0.49
N TYR A 110 5.83 -0.30 0.58
CA TYR A 110 6.63 -0.91 1.62
C TYR A 110 7.50 0.17 2.27
N ILE A 111 7.66 0.11 3.59
CA ILE A 111 8.57 1.01 4.30
C ILE A 111 9.73 0.20 4.83
N LYS A 112 10.94 0.71 4.57
CA LYS A 112 12.16 0.25 5.23
C LYS A 112 12.65 1.21 6.30
N ASN A 113 13.20 0.62 7.36
CA ASN A 113 14.03 1.28 8.36
C ASN A 113 15.32 0.47 8.51
N ASN A 114 16.49 1.10 8.32
CA ASN A 114 17.80 0.43 8.41
C ASN A 114 17.88 -0.90 7.63
N ASN A 115 17.44 -0.91 6.37
CA ASN A 115 17.35 -2.06 5.47
C ASN A 115 16.31 -3.15 5.80
N GLU A 116 15.67 -3.09 6.97
CA GLU A 116 14.58 -3.99 7.36
C GLU A 116 13.24 -3.49 6.81
N LEU A 117 12.41 -4.40 6.30
CA LEU A 117 11.01 -4.11 6.04
C LEU A 117 10.28 -4.03 7.36
N ILE A 118 9.57 -2.92 7.59
CA ILE A 118 8.79 -2.73 8.81
C ILE A 118 7.30 -2.69 8.53
N PHE A 119 6.91 -2.36 7.30
CA PHE A 119 5.52 -2.14 6.93
C PHE A 119 5.27 -2.44 5.45
N ARG A 120 4.08 -2.96 5.14
CA ARG A 120 3.50 -2.98 3.79
C ARG A 120 2.08 -2.45 3.86
N ASP A 121 1.73 -1.55 2.96
CA ASP A 121 0.39 -1.02 2.73
C ASP A 121 -0.08 -1.48 1.35
N TYR A 122 -1.15 -2.25 1.29
CA TYR A 122 -1.86 -2.57 0.06
C TYR A 122 -3.21 -1.88 0.07
N TYR A 123 -3.56 -1.23 -1.03
CA TYR A 123 -4.84 -0.59 -1.23
C TYR A 123 -5.39 -1.00 -2.60
N GLN A 124 -6.66 -1.40 -2.62
CA GLN A 124 -7.38 -1.71 -3.83
C GLN A 124 -8.75 -1.04 -3.79
N ASP A 125 -9.00 -0.20 -4.78
CA ASP A 125 -10.28 0.42 -5.03
C ASP A 125 -11.10 -0.44 -5.99
N TYR A 126 -12.39 -0.60 -5.70
CA TYR A 126 -13.35 -1.38 -6.46
C TYR A 126 -14.22 -0.51 -7.36
N THR A 127 -14.19 0.81 -7.23
CA THR A 127 -15.06 1.75 -7.96
C THR A 127 -14.81 1.80 -9.46
N ALA A 128 -13.61 1.41 -9.92
CA ALA A 128 -13.30 1.26 -11.33
C ALA A 128 -13.88 -0.02 -11.96
N ASP A 129 -14.35 -0.95 -11.13
CA ASP A 129 -14.88 -2.23 -11.55
C ASP A 129 -16.40 -2.30 -11.36
N ASN A 130 -17.07 -3.18 -12.11
CA ASN A 130 -18.51 -3.40 -11.97
C ASN A 130 -18.82 -3.91 -10.54
N THR A 131 -19.31 -3.01 -9.67
CA THR A 131 -19.35 -3.23 -8.21
C THR A 131 -20.31 -4.34 -7.78
N SER A 132 -21.24 -4.74 -8.66
CA SER A 132 -22.28 -5.74 -8.43
C SER A 132 -21.81 -7.19 -8.50
N GLU A 133 -20.66 -7.48 -9.12
CA GLU A 133 -20.19 -8.86 -9.28
C GLU A 133 -19.40 -9.35 -8.05
N LYS A 134 -19.76 -10.55 -7.54
CA LYS A 134 -18.98 -11.23 -6.50
C LYS A 134 -17.61 -11.58 -7.06
N ASN A 135 -16.55 -11.13 -6.39
CA ASN A 135 -15.18 -11.40 -6.80
C ASN A 135 -14.35 -11.76 -5.55
N ILE A 136 -13.76 -12.95 -5.57
CA ILE A 136 -12.99 -13.49 -4.43
C ILE A 136 -11.79 -12.62 -4.05
N ASN A 137 -11.23 -11.89 -5.01
CA ASN A 137 -10.10 -10.98 -4.81
C ASN A 137 -10.55 -9.55 -4.44
N LYS A 138 -11.85 -9.33 -4.18
CA LYS A 138 -12.42 -8.03 -3.79
C LYS A 138 -13.36 -8.19 -2.59
N PRO A 139 -12.87 -8.66 -1.43
CA PRO A 139 -13.70 -8.77 -0.26
C PRO A 139 -14.17 -7.39 0.20
N ARG A 140 -15.48 -7.27 0.43
CA ARG A 140 -16.15 -6.04 0.89
C ARG A 140 -16.61 -6.13 2.35
N ASN A 141 -16.62 -7.34 2.88
CA ASN A 141 -17.04 -7.66 4.24
C ASN A 141 -16.27 -8.88 4.76
N ILE A 142 -16.39 -9.15 6.06
CA ILE A 142 -15.63 -10.21 6.73
C ILE A 142 -15.92 -11.61 6.17
N ALA A 143 -17.14 -11.89 5.72
CA ALA A 143 -17.49 -13.18 5.16
C ALA A 143 -16.74 -13.43 3.83
N GLU A 144 -16.72 -12.42 2.95
CA GLU A 144 -15.94 -12.47 1.71
C GLU A 144 -14.44 -12.52 1.96
N LEU A 145 -13.93 -11.84 3.00
CA LEU A 145 -12.52 -11.93 3.38
C LEU A 145 -12.15 -13.35 3.87
N ILE A 146 -13.05 -13.99 4.62
CA ILE A 146 -12.92 -15.38 5.03
C ILE A 146 -12.92 -16.32 3.82
N ASP A 147 -13.83 -16.11 2.86
CA ASP A 147 -13.85 -16.85 1.60
C ASP A 147 -12.50 -16.71 0.87
N TYR A 148 -11.95 -15.49 0.80
CA TYR A 148 -10.63 -15.23 0.22
C TYR A 148 -9.54 -16.04 0.93
N PHE A 149 -9.48 -16.03 2.28
CA PHE A 149 -8.49 -16.81 3.02
C PHE A 149 -8.62 -18.32 2.77
N LYS A 150 -9.85 -18.84 2.72
CA LYS A 150 -10.11 -20.26 2.41
C LYS A 150 -9.65 -20.60 1.00
N SER A 151 -9.93 -19.74 0.01
CA SER A 151 -9.49 -19.96 -1.38
C SER A 151 -7.96 -20.02 -1.53
N LYS A 152 -7.25 -19.37 -0.61
CA LYS A 152 -5.77 -19.36 -0.53
C LYS A 152 -5.20 -20.44 0.39
N ASN A 153 -6.05 -21.30 0.96
CA ASN A 153 -5.67 -22.33 1.94
C ASN A 153 -4.85 -21.80 3.12
N LEU A 154 -5.26 -20.65 3.67
CA LEU A 154 -4.54 -19.98 4.75
C LEU A 154 -5.11 -20.34 6.12
N LYS A 155 -4.23 -20.53 7.10
CA LYS A 155 -4.64 -20.52 8.52
C LYS A 155 -4.80 -19.07 8.95
N TYR A 156 -5.93 -18.72 9.55
CA TYR A 156 -6.19 -17.36 10.00
C TYR A 156 -6.91 -17.32 11.34
N ARG A 157 -6.70 -16.23 12.08
CA ARG A 157 -7.46 -15.89 13.29
C ARG A 157 -7.73 -14.40 13.32
N VAL A 158 -9.00 -14.02 13.42
CA VAL A 158 -9.36 -12.62 13.68
C VAL A 158 -9.06 -12.34 15.15
N VAL A 159 -8.13 -11.43 15.41
CA VAL A 159 -7.62 -11.11 16.76
C VAL A 159 -8.41 -9.95 17.36
N ARG A 160 -8.79 -8.98 16.54
CA ARG A 160 -9.54 -7.79 16.98
C ARG A 160 -10.44 -7.29 15.88
N ASN A 161 -11.66 -6.89 16.24
CA ASN A 161 -12.51 -6.02 15.43
C ASN A 161 -12.29 -4.60 15.92
N VAL A 162 -11.71 -3.74 15.09
CA VAL A 162 -11.41 -2.37 15.44
C VAL A 162 -12.67 -1.54 15.21
N ASP A 163 -13.35 -1.21 16.30
CA ASP A 163 -14.45 -0.25 16.24
C ASP A 163 -13.86 1.14 15.94
N PRO A 164 -14.19 1.75 14.79
CA PRO A 164 -13.72 3.10 14.47
C PRO A 164 -14.19 4.15 15.49
N LEU A 165 -15.21 3.85 16.30
CA LEU A 165 -15.74 4.73 17.33
C LEU A 165 -15.05 4.57 18.69
N ALA A 166 -14.19 3.56 18.87
CA ALA A 166 -13.53 3.28 20.16
C ALA A 166 -12.64 4.44 20.67
N ASN A 167 -12.31 5.39 19.79
CA ASN A 167 -11.51 6.57 20.12
C ASN A 167 -12.31 7.89 20.05
N ILE A 168 -13.64 7.83 19.93
CA ILE A 168 -14.46 9.04 20.00
C ILE A 168 -14.50 9.51 21.45
N PRO A 169 -14.13 10.77 21.76
CA PRO A 169 -14.21 11.28 23.11
C PRO A 169 -15.62 11.15 23.69
N ASP A 170 -15.72 10.81 24.97
CA ASP A 170 -17.01 10.73 25.67
C ASP A 170 -17.79 12.04 25.66
N SER A 171 -17.09 13.17 25.46
CA SER A 171 -17.67 14.51 25.31
C SER A 171 -18.49 14.71 24.03
N ILE A 172 -18.43 13.80 23.05
CA ILE A 172 -19.31 13.85 21.88
C ILE A 172 -20.68 13.24 22.26
N ASP A 173 -21.74 14.01 22.02
CA ASP A 173 -23.12 13.58 22.27
C ASP A 173 -23.53 12.36 21.40
N ASP A 174 -24.52 11.62 21.88
CA ASP A 174 -24.95 10.36 21.27
C ASP A 174 -25.52 10.53 19.85
N GLN A 175 -26.10 11.70 19.52
CA GLN A 175 -26.60 11.98 18.18
C GLN A 175 -25.45 12.15 17.18
N LYS A 176 -24.40 12.90 17.57
CA LYS A 176 -23.18 13.01 16.76
C LYS A 176 -22.44 11.68 16.66
N LYS A 177 -22.35 10.90 17.74
CA LYS A 177 -21.79 9.54 17.69
C LYS A 177 -22.56 8.65 16.71
N ALA A 178 -23.90 8.71 16.73
CA ALA A 178 -24.74 7.97 15.79
C ALA A 178 -24.56 8.43 14.33
N LEU A 179 -24.42 9.74 14.10
CA LEU A 179 -24.13 10.30 12.77
C LEU A 179 -22.74 9.90 12.25
N ILE A 180 -21.72 9.90 13.12
CA ILE A 180 -20.39 9.41 12.76
C ILE A 180 -20.46 7.91 12.45
N LYS A 181 -21.20 7.13 13.23
CA LYS A 181 -21.40 5.69 12.99
C LYS A 181 -22.11 5.41 11.66
N SER A 182 -23.10 6.21 11.28
CA SER A 182 -23.82 6.01 10.01
C SER A 182 -22.99 6.41 8.79
N THR A 183 -21.99 7.28 8.96
CA THR A 183 -21.11 7.72 7.86
C THR A 183 -19.90 6.82 7.66
N ILE A 184 -19.47 6.06 8.68
CA ILE A 184 -18.37 5.11 8.55
C ILE A 184 -18.92 3.75 8.08
N THR A 185 -18.80 3.51 6.78
CA THR A 185 -19.19 2.24 6.15
C THR A 185 -18.11 1.17 6.26
N SER A 186 -16.85 1.57 6.43
CA SER A 186 -15.72 0.66 6.46
C SER A 186 -15.54 -0.02 7.83
N LYS A 187 -15.09 -1.28 7.82
CA LYS A 187 -14.77 -2.07 9.03
C LYS A 187 -13.33 -2.54 9.00
N THR A 188 -12.64 -2.49 10.14
CA THR A 188 -11.22 -2.84 10.24
C THR A 188 -11.02 -4.04 11.17
N TYR A 189 -10.23 -5.01 10.73
CA TYR A 189 -9.93 -6.24 11.46
C TYR A 189 -8.42 -6.40 11.60
N ASP A 190 -7.95 -6.73 12.80
CA ASP A 190 -6.62 -7.28 12.95
C ASP A 190 -6.71 -8.81 12.80
N VAL A 191 -5.96 -9.37 11.85
CA VAL A 191 -5.99 -10.78 11.46
C VAL A 191 -4.57 -11.33 11.55
N LEU A 192 -4.41 -12.43 12.29
CA LEU A 192 -3.18 -13.20 12.33
C LEU A 192 -3.24 -14.28 11.24
N ILE A 193 -2.34 -14.21 10.26
CA ILE A 193 -2.20 -15.17 9.18
C ILE A 193 -1.04 -16.13 9.49
N ASN A 194 -1.30 -17.43 9.32
CA ASN A 194 -0.37 -18.52 9.58
C ASN A 194 0.33 -18.43 10.94
N GLU A 195 -0.40 -17.92 11.95
CA GLU A 195 0.04 -17.73 13.34
C GLU A 195 1.25 -16.80 13.53
N LYS A 196 1.70 -16.12 12.47
CA LYS A 196 2.96 -15.34 12.48
C LYS A 196 2.75 -13.89 12.07
N GLN A 197 2.01 -13.66 11.00
CA GLN A 197 1.93 -12.34 10.36
C GLN A 197 0.65 -11.62 10.79
N LEU A 198 0.81 -10.46 11.41
CA LEU A 198 -0.31 -9.63 11.82
C LEU A 198 -0.64 -8.63 10.72
N TYR A 199 -1.84 -8.78 10.16
CA TYR A 199 -2.43 -7.87 9.20
C TYR A 199 -3.49 -7.00 9.85
N ARG A 200 -3.55 -5.73 9.51
CA ARG A 200 -4.73 -4.88 9.72
C ARG A 200 -5.44 -4.71 8.37
N ILE A 201 -6.66 -5.19 8.27
CA ILE A 201 -7.43 -5.21 7.02
C ILE A 201 -8.69 -4.38 7.21
N THR A 202 -8.80 -3.31 6.43
CA THR A 202 -10.00 -2.48 6.33
C THR A 202 -10.78 -2.87 5.08
N LEU A 203 -12.05 -3.15 5.26
CA LEU A 203 -12.99 -3.54 4.22
C LEU A 203 -14.08 -2.49 4.10
N ASP A 204 -14.44 -2.16 2.87
CA ASP A 204 -15.56 -1.30 2.53
C ASP A 204 -16.24 -1.86 1.26
N LEU A 205 -17.44 -1.38 0.94
CA LEU A 205 -18.10 -1.72 -0.32
C LEU A 205 -17.27 -1.31 -1.54
N ASN A 206 -16.47 -0.24 -1.39
CA ASN A 206 -15.73 0.38 -2.48
C ASN A 206 -14.23 0.10 -2.46
N PHE A 207 -13.68 -0.47 -1.39
CA PHE A 207 -12.24 -0.75 -1.33
C PHE A 207 -11.87 -1.83 -0.33
N CYS A 208 -10.65 -2.35 -0.47
CA CYS A 208 -9.95 -3.07 0.58
C CYS A 208 -8.57 -2.45 0.80
N LYS A 209 -8.21 -2.31 2.07
CA LYS A 209 -6.87 -1.94 2.51
C LYS A 209 -6.31 -3.05 3.39
N SER A 210 -5.07 -3.47 3.15
CA SER A 210 -4.40 -4.51 3.92
C SER A 210 -2.99 -4.06 4.30
N GLN A 211 -2.74 -4.05 5.61
CA GLN A 211 -1.53 -3.49 6.19
C GLN A 211 -0.79 -4.59 6.94
N LEU A 212 0.40 -4.97 6.47
CA LEU A 212 1.26 -5.93 7.17
C LEU A 212 2.27 -5.18 8.01
N TYR A 213 2.32 -5.53 9.29
CA TYR A 213 3.37 -5.11 10.21
C TYR A 213 4.35 -6.26 10.37
N TYR A 214 5.60 -6.08 9.93
CA TYR A 214 6.62 -7.14 10.00
C TYR A 214 7.04 -7.44 11.46
N ARG A 215 6.82 -6.48 12.36
CA ARG A 215 6.90 -6.66 13.80
C ARG A 215 5.57 -6.26 14.42
N GLN A 216 5.00 -7.13 15.25
CA GLN A 216 3.72 -6.84 15.92
C GLN A 216 3.79 -5.57 16.79
N SER A 217 4.95 -5.27 17.37
CA SER A 217 5.18 -4.05 18.14
C SER A 217 4.96 -2.76 17.35
N ASP A 218 5.07 -2.82 16.03
CA ASP A 218 5.00 -1.62 15.18
C ASP A 218 3.53 -1.20 14.93
N THR A 219 2.55 -2.00 15.36
CA THR A 219 1.10 -1.72 15.23
C THR A 219 0.60 -0.55 16.07
N ILE A 220 1.36 -0.15 17.09
CA ILE A 220 1.08 1.05 17.89
C ILE A 220 1.38 2.34 17.11
N ASN A 221 2.17 2.23 16.03
CA ASN A 221 2.55 3.36 15.20
C ASN A 221 1.67 3.42 13.95
N ASP A 222 1.21 4.62 13.61
CA ASP A 222 0.47 4.86 12.38
C ASP A 222 1.41 5.04 11.19
N LEU A 223 2.09 3.95 10.81
CA LEU A 223 3.01 3.93 9.65
C LEU A 223 2.30 4.23 8.32
N SER A 224 0.97 4.11 8.29
CA SER A 224 0.17 4.45 7.12
C SER A 224 0.16 5.95 6.80
N ARG A 225 0.40 6.80 7.80
CA ARG A 225 0.60 8.25 7.60
C ARG A 225 1.85 8.55 6.79
N ILE A 226 2.91 7.77 6.95
CA ILE A 226 4.13 7.93 6.14
C ILE A 226 3.77 7.71 4.68
N VAL A 227 3.14 6.57 4.35
CA VAL A 227 2.72 6.24 2.98
C VAL A 227 1.83 7.35 2.41
N THR A 228 0.85 7.81 3.18
CA THR A 228 -0.05 8.88 2.76
C THR A 228 0.71 10.19 2.50
N GLY A 229 1.70 10.52 3.34
CA GLY A 229 2.53 11.72 3.18
C GLY A 229 3.31 11.74 1.86
N PHE A 230 3.77 10.59 1.38
CA PHE A 230 4.45 10.50 0.09
C PHE A 230 3.52 10.81 -1.10
N PHE A 231 2.23 10.50 -1.02
CA PHE A 231 1.31 10.61 -2.16
C PHE A 231 0.42 11.86 -2.16
N ARG A 232 0.64 12.79 -1.22
CA ARG A 232 -0.15 14.02 -1.07
C ARG A 232 0.34 15.18 -1.94
#